data_AF-A0A2S5LDI9-F1
#
_entry.id   AF-A0A2S5LDI9-F1
#
_cell.length_a   1.000
_cell.length_b   1.000
_cell.length_c   1.000
_cell.angle_alpha   90.00
_cell.angle_beta   90.00
_cell.angle_gamma   90.00
#
_symmetry.space_group_name_H-M   'P 1'
#
loop_
_entity.id
_entity.type
_entity.pdbx_description
1 polymer ?
#
loop_
_entity_poly.entity_id
_entity_poly.type
_entity_poly.pdbx_seq_one_letter_code
_entity_poly.pdbx_strand_id
1 'polypeptide(L)'
;MKAIAGIGNPARFYEHLRHLGLNFSSTSFEDHHAFTAADFAQLECDVLLMTEKDAVKCKPFAQAHHWVLPIEAKIDGDLMQLVLKKLQNRTY
;
A
#
# COMPACT_ATOMS: atom_id res chain seq x y z
N MET A 1 -5.91 -3.47 -16.24
CA MET A 1 -5.80 -3.11 -14.81
C MET A 1 -4.68 -2.10 -14.60
N LYS A 2 -4.79 -1.28 -13.55
CA LYS A 2 -3.79 -0.27 -13.16
C LYS A 2 -3.38 -0.48 -11.71
N ALA A 3 -2.17 -0.06 -11.37
CA ALA A 3 -1.68 -0.04 -10.00
C ALA A 3 -1.12 1.35 -9.66
N ILE A 4 -1.42 1.83 -8.45
CA ILE A 4 -0.89 3.10 -7.94
C ILE A 4 -0.23 2.92 -6.59
N ALA A 5 0.71 3.80 -6.27
CA ALA A 5 1.36 3.83 -4.97
C ALA A 5 1.89 5.23 -4.64
N GLY A 6 1.56 5.74 -3.45
CA GLY A 6 2.01 7.01 -2.86
C GLY A 6 2.80 6.77 -1.56
N ILE A 7 3.83 5.92 -1.67
CA ILE A 7 4.72 5.48 -0.59
C ILE A 7 6.19 5.70 -0.97
N GLY A 8 7.10 5.78 0.01
CA GLY A 8 8.51 6.07 -0.25
C GLY A 8 9.29 5.09 -1.13
N ASN A 9 8.79 3.87 -1.39
CA ASN A 9 9.36 2.96 -2.39
C ASN A 9 8.27 2.20 -3.16
N PRO A 10 7.65 2.84 -4.19
CA PRO A 10 6.60 2.23 -5.01
C PRO A 10 7.08 0.99 -5.78
N ALA A 11 8.35 0.95 -6.17
CA ALA A 11 8.91 -0.15 -6.97
C ALA A 11 8.75 -1.50 -6.27
N ARG A 12 8.96 -1.55 -4.95
CA ARG A 12 8.78 -2.79 -4.15
C ARG A 12 7.36 -3.33 -4.24
N PHE A 13 6.35 -2.45 -4.25
CA PHE A 13 4.96 -2.85 -4.40
C PHE A 13 4.69 -3.43 -5.80
N TYR A 14 5.16 -2.76 -6.86
CA TYR A 14 4.96 -3.24 -8.22
C TYR A 14 5.69 -4.55 -8.51
N GLU A 15 6.92 -4.72 -8.01
CA GLU A 15 7.63 -6.01 -8.12
C GLU A 15 6.86 -7.13 -7.44
N HIS A 16 6.27 -6.88 -6.27
CA HIS A 16 5.41 -7.85 -5.60
C HIS A 16 4.21 -8.23 -6.47
N LEU A 17 3.52 -7.26 -7.08
CA LEU A 17 2.41 -7.53 -8.00
C LEU A 17 2.85 -8.36 -9.23
N ARG A 18 4.02 -8.08 -9.79
CA ARG A 18 4.58 -8.85 -10.91
C ARG A 18 4.91 -10.28 -10.50
N HIS A 19 5.47 -10.50 -9.31
CA HIS A 19 5.71 -11.84 -8.78
C HIS A 19 4.43 -12.65 -8.57
N LEU A 20 3.30 -11.98 -8.31
CA LEU A 20 1.98 -12.62 -8.26
C LEU A 20 1.41 -12.92 -9.67
N GLY A 21 2.13 -12.59 -10.75
CA GLY A 21 1.73 -12.85 -12.13
C GLY A 21 0.77 -11.81 -12.72
N LEU A 22 0.62 -10.64 -12.08
CA LEU A 22 -0.31 -9.60 -12.53
C LEU A 22 0.29 -8.76 -13.67
N ASN A 23 -0.54 -8.43 -14.65
CA ASN A 23 -0.17 -7.55 -15.76
C ASN A 23 -0.89 -6.20 -15.65
N PHE A 24 -0.16 -5.13 -15.35
CA PHE A 24 -0.72 -3.81 -15.03
C PHE A 24 0.17 -2.68 -15.54
N SER A 25 -0.42 -1.50 -15.76
CA SER A 25 0.35 -0.25 -15.83
C SER A 25 0.42 0.41 -14.44
N SER A 26 1.56 1.01 -14.13
CA SER A 26 1.82 1.61 -12.82
C SER A 26 1.90 3.13 -12.87
N THR A 27 1.34 3.80 -11.87
CA THR A 27 1.50 5.25 -11.67
C THR A 27 1.91 5.54 -10.24
N SER A 28 3.11 6.07 -10.06
CA SER A 28 3.65 6.44 -8.74
C SER A 28 3.29 7.87 -8.39
N PHE A 29 3.00 8.10 -7.12
CA PHE A 29 2.79 9.40 -6.52
C PHE A 29 3.88 9.64 -5.47
N GLU A 30 4.07 10.90 -5.09
CA GLU A 30 4.97 11.27 -3.99
C GLU A 30 4.57 10.57 -2.67
N ASP A 31 5.54 10.35 -1.79
CA ASP A 31 5.22 9.82 -0.47
C ASP A 31 4.32 10.80 0.27
N HIS A 32 3.33 10.26 0.99
CA HIS A 32 2.28 11.04 1.66
C HIS A 32 1.41 11.87 0.71
N HIS A 33 1.38 11.57 -0.60
CA HIS A 33 0.46 12.24 -1.53
C HIS A 33 -0.97 12.27 -0.98
N ALA A 34 -1.57 13.47 -1.01
CA ALA A 34 -2.93 13.72 -0.57
C ALA A 34 -3.88 13.46 -1.74
N PHE A 35 -4.32 12.20 -1.86
CA PHE A 35 -5.20 11.79 -2.94
C PHE A 35 -6.51 12.58 -2.96
N THR A 36 -6.93 12.95 -4.16
CA THR A 36 -8.21 13.61 -4.43
C THR A 36 -9.00 12.80 -5.46
N ALA A 37 -10.32 13.01 -5.53
CA ALA A 37 -11.13 12.37 -6.57
C ALA A 37 -10.66 12.69 -8.00
N ALA A 38 -10.03 13.86 -8.21
CA ALA A 38 -9.49 14.27 -9.51
C ALA A 38 -8.31 13.40 -9.96
N ASP A 39 -7.52 12.86 -9.03
CA ASP A 39 -6.42 11.92 -9.35
C ASP A 39 -6.95 10.64 -10.01
N PHE A 40 -8.23 10.30 -9.79
CA PHE A 40 -8.89 9.10 -10.31
C PHE A 40 -9.86 9.38 -11.45
N ALA A 41 -10.30 10.62 -11.64
CA ALA A 41 -11.34 10.97 -12.60
C ALA A 41 -11.00 10.59 -14.05
N GLN A 42 -9.71 10.48 -14.39
CA GLN A 42 -9.22 10.11 -15.72
C GLN A 42 -8.65 8.69 -15.78
N LEU A 43 -8.68 7.94 -14.68
CA LEU A 43 -8.16 6.58 -14.63
C LEU A 43 -9.21 5.59 -15.16
N GLU A 44 -9.27 5.45 -16.49
CA GLU A 44 -10.07 4.38 -17.09
C GLU A 44 -9.39 3.01 -16.87
N CYS A 45 -10.00 2.16 -16.04
CA CYS A 45 -9.60 0.77 -15.83
C CYS A 45 -10.67 -0.06 -15.11
N ASP A 46 -10.70 -1.38 -15.36
CA ASP A 46 -11.63 -2.30 -14.68
C ASP A 46 -11.21 -2.65 -13.24
N VAL A 47 -9.92 -2.44 -12.92
CA VAL A 47 -9.31 -2.75 -11.63
C VAL A 47 -8.21 -1.72 -11.38
N LEU A 48 -8.33 -1.01 -10.26
CA LEU A 48 -7.30 -0.14 -9.72
C LEU A 48 -6.77 -0.73 -8.41
N LEU A 49 -5.52 -1.20 -8.42
CA LEU A 49 -4.84 -1.72 -7.23
C LEU A 49 -4.01 -0.66 -6.54
N MET A 50 -4.03 -0.64 -5.21
CA MET A 50 -3.20 0.23 -4.39
C MET A 50 -2.74 -0.44 -3.10
N THR A 51 -1.83 0.20 -2.39
CA THR A 51 -1.40 -0.24 -1.06
C THR A 51 -2.47 0.03 0.00
N GLU A 52 -2.44 -0.66 1.14
CA GLU A 52 -3.34 -0.36 2.27
C GLU A 52 -3.21 1.08 2.77
N LYS A 53 -1.97 1.59 2.84
CA LYS A 53 -1.71 2.98 3.25
C LYS A 53 -2.41 3.97 2.33
N ASP A 54 -2.39 3.73 1.02
CA ASP A 54 -3.05 4.63 0.07
C ASP A 54 -4.57 4.43 0.03
N ALA A 55 -5.06 3.20 0.22
CA ALA A 55 -6.49 2.91 0.33
C ALA A 55 -7.15 3.65 1.51
N VAL A 56 -6.46 3.79 2.65
CA VAL A 56 -6.95 4.59 3.79
C VAL A 56 -7.14 6.06 3.39
N LYS A 57 -6.23 6.64 2.62
CA LYS A 57 -6.33 8.02 2.11
C LYS A 57 -7.45 8.17 1.09
N CYS A 58 -7.68 7.14 0.27
CA CYS A 58 -8.65 7.16 -0.82
C CYS A 58 -10.10 6.83 -0.41
N LYS A 59 -10.30 6.37 0.83
CA LYS A 59 -11.61 5.92 1.36
C LYS A 59 -12.78 6.88 1.07
N PRO A 60 -12.64 8.23 1.17
CA PRO A 60 -13.76 9.15 0.92
C PRO A 60 -14.32 9.13 -0.51
N PHE A 61 -13.54 8.65 -1.49
CA PHE A 61 -13.92 8.62 -2.91
C PHE A 61 -13.62 7.24 -3.54
N ALA A 62 -13.58 6.20 -2.72
CA ALA A 62 -13.33 4.84 -3.18
C ALA A 62 -14.49 4.35 -4.06
N GLN A 63 -14.15 3.71 -5.18
CA GLN A 63 -15.10 3.13 -6.12
C GLN A 63 -15.06 1.60 -6.04
N ALA A 64 -16.08 0.92 -6.59
CA ALA A 64 -16.20 -0.54 -6.51
C ALA A 64 -15.03 -1.30 -7.17
N HIS A 65 -14.33 -0.67 -8.12
CA HIS A 65 -13.16 -1.25 -8.78
C HIS A 65 -11.83 -0.84 -8.13
N HIS A 66 -11.86 -0.17 -6.98
CA HIS A 66 -10.67 0.12 -6.18
C HIS A 66 -10.40 -1.05 -5.24
N TRP A 67 -9.24 -1.68 -5.44
CA TRP A 67 -8.81 -2.85 -4.70
C TRP A 67 -7.53 -2.56 -3.94
N VAL A 68 -7.41 -3.22 -2.81
CA VAL A 68 -6.20 -3.19 -1.99
C VAL A 68 -5.56 -4.57 -1.99
N LEU A 69 -4.23 -4.61 -2.10
CA LEU A 69 -3.51 -5.84 -1.83
C LEU A 69 -3.08 -5.82 -0.35
N PRO A 70 -3.73 -6.58 0.53
CA PRO A 70 -3.34 -6.67 1.93
C PRO A 70 -1.96 -7.33 2.04
N ILE A 71 -1.11 -6.80 2.94
CA ILE A 71 0.20 -7.38 3.21
C ILE A 71 0.24 -7.77 4.69
N GLU A 72 0.37 -9.08 4.93
CA GLU A 72 0.57 -9.59 6.28
C GLU A 72 2.07 -9.76 6.56
N ALA A 73 2.55 -9.09 7.61
CA ALA A 73 3.88 -9.35 8.15
C ALA A 73 3.80 -10.52 9.13
N LYS A 74 4.53 -11.59 8.85
CA LYS A 74 4.79 -12.66 9.83
C LYS A 74 6.05 -12.32 10.61
N ILE A 75 5.91 -12.22 11.92
CA ILE A 75 7.01 -11.96 12.84
C ILE A 75 7.39 -13.28 13.49
N ASP A 76 8.65 -13.70 13.32
CA ASP A 76 9.18 -14.86 14.03
C ASP A 76 9.27 -14.57 15.53
N GLY A 77 8.94 -15.58 16.35
CA GLY A 77 8.61 -15.41 17.77
C GLY A 77 9.66 -14.67 18.61
N ASP A 78 10.95 -14.84 18.29
CA ASP A 78 12.04 -14.22 19.04
C ASP A 78 12.10 -12.69 18.85
N LEU A 79 11.73 -12.18 17.67
CA LEU A 79 11.75 -10.74 17.40
C LEU A 79 10.71 -10.00 18.26
N MET A 80 9.52 -10.57 18.42
CA MET A 80 8.48 -9.98 19.27
C MET A 80 8.95 -9.87 20.73
N GLN A 81 9.58 -10.94 21.25
CA GLN A 81 10.13 -10.95 22.61
C GLN A 81 11.25 -9.91 22.77
N LEU A 82 12.12 -9.76 21.77
CA LEU A 82 13.19 -8.76 21.78
C LEU A 82 12.65 -7.33 21.78
N VAL A 83 11.60 -7.05 21.00
CA VAL A 83 10.94 -5.73 20.98
C VAL A 83 10.30 -5.43 22.33
N LEU A 84 9.54 -6.37 22.90
CA LEU A 84 8.90 -6.20 24.20
C LEU A 84 9.92 -5.94 25.32
N LYS A 85 11.03 -6.69 25.34
CA LYS A 85 12.11 -6.49 26.32
C LYS A 85 12.76 -5.11 26.21
N LYS A 86 12.95 -4.59 24.99
CA LYS A 86 13.50 -3.24 24.79
C LYS A 86 12.53 -2.12 25.19
N LEU A 87 11.22 -2.33 25.00
CA LEU A 87 10.20 -1.36 25.42
C LEU A 87 10.05 -1.34 26.95
N GLN A 88 10.13 -2.49 27.62
CA GLN A 88 10.08 -2.60 29.10
C GLN A 88 11.32 -2.02 29.78
N ASN A 89 12.49 -2.09 29.15
CA ASN A 89 13.74 -1.51 29.68
C ASN A 89 13.87 0.00 29.46
N ARG A 90 12.85 0.66 28.88
CA ARG A 90 12.75 2.13 28.80
C ARG A 90 11.77 2.62 29.87
N THR A 91 12.15 2.46 31.13
CA THR A 91 11.52 3.20 32.23
C THR A 91 12.11 4.62 32.22
N TYR A 92 11.25 5.61 32.04
CA TYR A 92 11.57 7.03 32.27
C TYR A 92 11.79 7.30 33.76
#